data_AF-D2A1T6-F1
#
_entry.id   AF-D2A1T6-F1
#
_cell.length_a   1.000
_cell.length_b   1.000
_cell.length_c   1.000
_cell.angle_alpha   90.00
_cell.angle_beta   90.00
_cell.angle_gamma   90.00
#
_symmetry.space_group_name_H-M   'P 1'
#
loop_
_entity.id
_entity.type
_entity.pdbx_description
1 polymer ?
#
loop_
_entity_poly.entity_id
_entity_poly.type
_entity_poly.pdbx_seq_one_letter_code
_entity_poly.pdbx_strand_id
1 'polypeptide(L)'
;MTSNGESREVLQIITSCNNVAPRKREKSSDMGALSREERRRRRRATQKYRTAHATRERIRVEAFNVAFAELRKLLPTLPPDKKLSKIEILRLAICYIAYLNHVLDA
;
A
#
# COMPACT_ATOMS: atom_id res chain seq x y z
N MET A 1 -1.38 -9.92 18.93
CA MET A 1 0.09 -9.76 19.10
C MET A 1 0.82 -10.49 17.98
N THR A 2 0.81 -9.98 16.75
CA THR A 2 1.73 -10.36 15.64
C THR A 2 1.58 -9.29 14.56
N SER A 3 2.40 -8.24 14.58
CA SER A 3 2.38 -7.22 13.51
C SER A 3 3.80 -6.69 13.21
N ASN A 4 4.73 -6.88 14.14
CA ASN A 4 6.13 -6.48 13.96
C ASN A 4 6.97 -7.47 13.11
N GLY A 5 6.50 -8.70 12.92
CA GLY A 5 7.18 -9.74 12.13
C GLY A 5 6.98 -9.58 10.62
N GLU A 6 5.74 -9.35 10.19
CA GLU A 6 5.39 -9.25 8.76
C GLU A 6 5.98 -8.00 8.10
N SER A 7 6.07 -6.89 8.84
CA SER A 7 6.67 -5.64 8.34
C SER A 7 8.17 -5.77 8.01
N ARG A 8 8.91 -6.61 8.75
CA ARG A 8 10.33 -6.88 8.49
C ARG A 8 10.53 -7.79 7.28
N GLU A 9 9.69 -8.80 7.12
CA GLU A 9 9.71 -9.71 5.96
C GLU A 9 9.34 -8.97 4.67
N VAL A 10 8.39 -8.04 4.75
CA VAL A 10 7.94 -7.22 3.62
C VAL A 10 9.00 -6.19 3.17
N LEU A 11 9.69 -5.54 4.12
CA LEU A 11 10.87 -4.71 3.82
C LEU A 11 12.02 -5.55 3.25
N GLN A 12 12.22 -6.79 3.73
CA GLN A 12 13.18 -7.72 3.15
C GLN A 12 12.81 -8.14 1.73
N ILE A 13 11.53 -8.33 1.37
CA ILE A 13 11.11 -8.65 0.00
C ILE A 13 11.37 -7.48 -0.96
N ILE A 14 11.08 -6.25 -0.54
CA ILE A 14 11.39 -5.03 -1.32
C ILE A 14 12.91 -4.90 -1.50
N THR A 15 13.69 -5.17 -0.45
CA THR A 15 15.17 -5.09 -0.45
C THR A 15 15.81 -6.23 -1.25
N SER A 16 15.29 -7.45 -1.16
CA SER A 16 15.74 -8.64 -1.90
C SER A 16 15.45 -8.51 -3.40
N CYS A 17 14.46 -7.69 -3.77
CA CYS A 17 14.27 -7.31 -5.16
C CYS A 17 15.35 -6.37 -5.71
N ASN A 18 15.97 -5.55 -4.85
CA ASN A 18 17.05 -4.62 -5.20
C ASN A 18 18.45 -5.27 -5.19
N ASN A 19 18.65 -6.39 -4.48
CA ASN A 19 19.91 -7.17 -4.48
C ASN A 19 19.95 -8.22 -5.60
N VAL A 20 19.76 -7.80 -6.85
CA VAL A 20 20.20 -8.63 -7.99
C VAL A 20 21.70 -8.45 -8.11
N ALA A 21 22.47 -9.39 -7.56
CA ALA A 21 23.86 -9.57 -7.94
C ALA A 21 23.96 -9.56 -9.47
N PRO A 22 24.99 -8.93 -10.07
CA PRO A 22 25.09 -8.87 -11.52
C PRO A 22 25.19 -10.29 -12.06
N ARG A 23 24.12 -10.79 -12.70
CA ARG A 23 24.16 -12.06 -13.43
C ARG A 23 25.28 -11.95 -14.46
N LYS A 24 26.28 -12.85 -14.37
CA LYS A 24 27.29 -13.03 -15.41
C LYS A 24 26.59 -13.05 -16.77
N ARG A 25 27.03 -12.16 -17.67
CA ARG A 25 26.54 -12.08 -19.04
C ARG A 25 26.89 -13.39 -19.75
N GLU A 26 25.95 -14.32 -19.82
CA GLU A 26 25.99 -15.36 -20.86
C GLU A 26 25.72 -14.66 -22.19
N LYS A 27 26.72 -14.71 -23.09
CA LYS A 27 26.65 -14.14 -24.42
C LYS A 27 25.69 -14.98 -25.26
N SER A 28 24.41 -14.64 -25.25
CA SER A 28 23.49 -15.02 -26.33
C SER A 28 23.65 -13.99 -27.45
N SER A 29 24.27 -14.44 -28.52
CA SER A 29 24.33 -13.80 -29.84
C SER A 29 22.93 -13.42 -30.35
N ASP A 30 22.90 -12.32 -31.09
CA ASP A 30 21.80 -11.76 -31.87
C ASP A 30 20.85 -10.78 -31.15
N MET A 31 20.26 -9.89 -31.96
CA MET A 31 19.24 -8.87 -31.69
C MET A 31 19.76 -7.44 -31.48
N GLY A 32 19.48 -6.59 -32.48
CA GLY A 32 19.75 -5.17 -32.51
C GLY A 32 19.36 -4.42 -31.23
N ALA A 33 20.03 -3.30 -30.98
CA ALA A 33 19.89 -2.53 -29.76
C ALA A 33 18.43 -2.14 -29.51
N LEU A 34 17.76 -2.88 -28.62
CA LEU A 34 16.38 -2.61 -28.24
C LEU A 34 16.23 -1.15 -27.81
N SER A 35 15.18 -0.50 -28.29
CA SER A 35 14.79 0.83 -27.84
C SER A 35 14.66 0.88 -26.31
N ARG A 36 14.90 2.05 -25.72
CA ARG A 36 14.73 2.30 -24.28
C ARG A 36 13.34 1.86 -23.80
N GLU A 37 12.33 2.02 -24.65
CA GLU A 37 10.94 1.63 -24.33
C GLU A 37 10.74 0.12 -24.31
N GLU A 38 11.30 -0.58 -25.29
CA GLU A 38 11.27 -2.05 -25.37
C GLU A 38 11.92 -2.70 -24.13
N ARG A 39 13.04 -2.14 -23.65
CA ARG A 39 13.71 -2.59 -22.41
C ARG A 39 12.83 -2.38 -21.17
N ARG A 40 12.12 -1.25 -21.09
CA ARG A 40 11.17 -0.96 -19.99
C ARG A 40 10.01 -1.94 -20.01
N ARG A 41 9.44 -2.21 -21.19
CA ARG A 41 8.35 -3.17 -21.37
C ARG A 41 8.76 -4.57 -20.93
N ARG A 42 9.92 -5.06 -21.38
CA ARG A 42 10.46 -6.37 -20.94
C ARG A 42 10.66 -6.44 -19.44
N ARG A 43 11.24 -5.40 -18.81
CA ARG A 43 11.39 -5.35 -17.34
C ARG A 43 10.04 -5.43 -16.62
N ARG A 44 9.04 -4.65 -17.05
CA ARG A 44 7.70 -4.64 -16.45
C ARG A 44 6.97 -5.98 -16.63
N ALA A 45 7.25 -6.69 -17.72
CA ALA A 45 6.72 -8.02 -17.99
C ALA A 45 7.39 -9.15 -17.18
N THR A 46 8.45 -8.87 -16.42
CA THR A 46 9.03 -9.88 -15.52
C THR A 46 8.13 -10.13 -14.32
N GLN A 47 8.03 -11.40 -13.88
CA GLN A 47 7.28 -11.75 -12.67
C GLN A 47 7.80 -10.98 -11.45
N LYS A 48 9.12 -10.84 -11.32
CA LYS A 48 9.78 -10.09 -10.24
C LYS A 48 9.31 -8.63 -10.16
N TYR A 49 9.15 -7.95 -11.30
CA TYR A 49 8.64 -6.58 -11.31
C TYR A 49 7.17 -6.53 -10.88
N ARG A 50 6.33 -7.43 -11.42
CA ARG A 50 4.91 -7.49 -11.09
C ARG A 50 4.67 -7.77 -9.62
N THR A 51 5.37 -8.76 -9.05
CA THR A 51 5.23 -9.11 -7.63
C THR A 51 5.69 -7.97 -6.73
N ALA A 52 6.86 -7.38 -7.01
CA ALA A 52 7.35 -6.23 -6.24
C ALA A 52 6.38 -5.03 -6.28
N HIS A 53 5.76 -4.77 -7.44
CA HIS A 53 4.76 -3.71 -7.58
C HIS A 53 3.46 -4.03 -6.82
N ALA A 54 2.95 -5.25 -6.96
CA ALA A 54 1.76 -5.69 -6.24
C ALA A 54 1.96 -5.64 -4.71
N THR A 55 3.12 -6.08 -4.22
CA THR A 55 3.47 -6.00 -2.78
C THR A 55 3.50 -4.55 -2.30
N ARG A 56 4.14 -3.63 -3.04
CA ARG A 56 4.17 -2.20 -2.67
C ARG A 56 2.77 -1.61 -2.58
N GLU A 57 1.92 -1.94 -3.55
CA GLU A 57 0.55 -1.44 -3.55
C GLU A 57 -0.27 -2.02 -2.39
N ARG A 58 -0.08 -3.31 -2.06
CA ARG A 58 -0.70 -3.94 -0.89
C ARG A 58 -0.35 -3.18 0.40
N ILE A 59 0.93 -2.87 0.60
CA ILE A 59 1.39 -2.10 1.78
C ILE A 59 0.75 -0.72 1.82
N ARG A 60 0.71 -0.02 0.67
CA ARG A 60 0.09 1.31 0.57
C ARG A 60 -1.38 1.26 1.00
N VAL A 61 -2.11 0.27 0.53
CA VAL A 61 -3.53 0.07 0.87
C VAL A 61 -3.70 -0.37 2.32
N GLU A 62 -2.82 -1.20 2.86
CA GLU A 62 -2.82 -1.62 4.25
C GLU A 62 -2.60 -0.43 5.20
N ALA A 63 -1.59 0.41 4.92
CA ALA A 63 -1.35 1.65 5.66
C ALA A 63 -2.56 2.58 5.63
N PHE A 64 -3.20 2.72 4.46
CA PHE A 64 -4.46 3.47 4.33
C PHE A 64 -5.57 2.87 5.21
N ASN A 65 -5.76 1.54 5.21
CA ASN A 65 -6.80 0.88 5.98
C ASN A 65 -6.55 0.97 7.49
N VAL A 66 -5.29 0.96 7.94
CA VAL A 66 -4.92 1.21 9.35
C VAL A 66 -5.35 2.62 9.77
N ALA A 67 -5.01 3.65 8.99
CA ALA A 67 -5.46 5.01 9.29
C ALA A 67 -7.00 5.13 9.31
N PHE A 68 -7.67 4.40 8.43
CA PHE A 68 -9.14 4.34 8.37
C PHE A 68 -9.76 3.68 9.61
N ALA A 69 -9.12 2.63 10.13
CA ALA A 69 -9.53 1.95 11.35
C ALA A 69 -9.32 2.85 12.59
N GLU A 70 -8.22 3.60 12.66
CA GLU A 70 -8.00 4.57 13.73
C GLU A 70 -9.06 5.68 13.70
N LEU A 71 -9.38 6.23 12.52
CA LEU A 71 -10.47 7.19 12.40
C LEU A 71 -11.80 6.61 12.90
N ARG A 72 -12.14 5.36 12.54
CA ARG A 72 -13.38 4.71 12.97
C ARG A 72 -13.53 4.62 14.50
N LYS A 73 -12.43 4.41 15.24
CA LYS A 73 -12.46 4.31 16.71
C LYS A 73 -12.86 5.62 17.39
N LEU A 74 -12.59 6.76 16.75
CA LEU A 74 -12.92 8.08 17.26
C LEU A 74 -14.40 8.46 17.01
N LEU A 75 -15.09 7.73 16.13
CA LEU A 75 -16.45 8.10 15.72
C LEU A 75 -17.50 7.49 16.66
N PRO A 76 -18.47 8.29 17.12
CA PRO A 76 -19.54 7.81 17.97
C PRO A 76 -20.54 6.96 17.15
N THR A 77 -20.80 5.73 17.60
CA THR A 77 -21.79 4.83 16.98
C THR A 77 -22.60 4.05 18.02
N LEU A 78 -23.87 3.77 17.69
CA LEU A 78 -24.72 2.86 18.45
C LEU A 78 -25.20 1.72 17.52
N PRO A 79 -24.88 0.44 17.81
CA PRO A 79 -23.96 -0.03 18.86
C PRO A 79 -22.48 0.34 18.55
N PRO A 80 -21.57 0.28 19.55
CA PRO A 80 -20.17 0.69 19.38
C PRO A 80 -19.42 -0.08 18.28
N ASP A 81 -19.82 -1.32 18.03
CA ASP A 81 -19.25 -2.25 17.05
C ASP A 81 -19.94 -2.19 15.68
N LYS A 82 -20.81 -1.20 15.43
CA LYS A 82 -21.47 -1.00 14.14
C LYS A 82 -20.45 -0.96 13.01
N LYS A 83 -20.57 -1.88 12.05
CA LYS A 83 -19.75 -1.86 10.83
C LYS A 83 -20.15 -0.66 9.98
N LEU A 84 -19.18 0.20 9.66
CA LEU A 84 -19.36 1.34 8.78
C LEU A 84 -18.55 1.14 7.49
N SER A 85 -19.14 1.50 6.36
CA SER A 85 -18.42 1.61 5.09
C SER A 85 -17.47 2.79 5.08
N LYS A 86 -16.57 2.84 4.09
CA LYS A 86 -15.60 3.94 3.95
C LYS A 86 -16.28 5.30 3.83
N ILE A 87 -17.34 5.37 3.02
CA ILE A 87 -18.07 6.63 2.83
C ILE A 87 -18.81 7.08 4.10
N GLU A 88 -19.38 6.14 4.87
CA GLU A 88 -20.07 6.46 6.12
C GLU A 88 -19.10 7.01 7.17
N ILE A 89 -17.90 6.42 7.31
CA ILE A 89 -16.85 6.92 8.21
C ILE A 89 -16.48 8.36 7.88
N LEU A 90 -16.27 8.68 6.59
CA LEU A 90 -15.92 10.05 6.18
C LEU A 90 -17.05 11.04 6.48
N ARG A 91 -18.29 10.68 6.15
CA ARG A 91 -19.46 11.53 6.43
C ARG A 91 -19.64 11.76 7.91
N LEU A 92 -19.55 10.70 8.72
CA LEU A 92 -19.71 10.78 10.17
C LEU A 92 -18.58 11.58 10.81
N ALA A 93 -17.33 11.47 10.33
CA ALA A 93 -16.21 12.29 10.79
C ALA A 93 -16.46 13.79 10.56
N ILE A 94 -16.93 14.16 9.36
CA ILE A 94 -17.26 15.56 9.04
C ILE A 94 -18.37 16.07 9.97
N CYS A 95 -19.45 15.32 10.12
CA CYS A 95 -20.56 15.70 11.01
C CYS A 95 -20.11 15.81 12.47
N TYR A 96 -19.23 14.91 12.92
CA TYR A 96 -18.78 14.90 14.31
C TYR A 96 -17.86 16.08 14.62
N ILE A 97 -16.94 16.43 13.71
CA ILE A 97 -16.14 17.66 13.85
C ILE A 97 -17.06 18.89 13.93
N ALA A 98 -18.04 19.00 13.04
CA ALA A 98 -19.00 20.12 13.04
C ALA A 98 -19.82 20.19 14.34
N TYR A 99 -20.25 19.04 14.85
CA TYR A 99 -20.96 18.95 16.13
C TYR A 99 -20.08 19.42 17.30
N LEU A 100 -18.83 18.95 17.39
CA LEU A 100 -17.92 19.36 18.45
C LEU A 100 -17.61 20.85 18.41
N ASN A 101 -17.41 21.44 17.22
CA ASN A 101 -17.25 22.88 17.09
C ASN A 101 -18.47 23.64 17.59
N HIS A 102 -19.68 23.21 17.22
CA HIS A 102 -20.91 23.84 17.70
C HIS A 102 -21.05 23.78 19.23
N VAL A 103 -20.66 22.67 19.86
CA VAL A 103 -20.67 22.52 21.32
C VAL A 103 -19.65 23.43 22.00
N LEU A 104 -18.52 23.72 21.36
CA LEU A 104 -17.47 24.59 21.91
C LEU A 104 -17.77 26.09 21.73
N ASP A 105 -18.49 26.46 20.68
CA ASP A 105 -18.88 27.84 20.38
C ASP A 105 -20.16 28.30 21.11
N ALA A 106 -20.86 27.37 21.78
CA ALA A 106 -22.07 27.61 22.57
C ALA A 106 -21.76 27.83 24.06
#